data_AF-A0A3R7UK74-F1
#
_entry.id   AF-A0A3R7UK74-F1
#
_cell.length_a   1.000
_cell.length_b   1.000
_cell.length_c   1.000
_cell.angle_alpha   90.00
_cell.angle_beta   90.00
_cell.angle_gamma   90.00
#
_symmetry.space_group_name_H-M   'P 1'
#
loop_
_entity.id
_entity.type
_entity.pdbx_description
1 polymer ?
#
loop_
_entity_poly.entity_id
_entity_poly.type
_entity_poly.pdbx_seq_one_letter_code
_entity_poly.pdbx_strand_id
1 'polypeptide(L)'
;MIKEELKSLLTNVKVSKHLEYHLENHSTLVEGVFRYGSDAYLDLFEEARTLHKSGDITLSEIDQHLIENTDIGTWGQYNDMRVPLDCPFQIHESEYQGKDVELNKPKRGGKKKFYVYVKDPSTGNIKKVSFGDTTGLSVKFKDPTKRKAFADRHNCSTKKDRTKAGYWSCNLPRYAKQLGMGDNQNTYW
;
A
#
# COMPACT_ATOMS: atom_id res chain seq x y z
N MET A 1 34.23 23.68 -20.24
CA MET A 1 33.96 23.52 -21.69
C MET A 1 32.99 22.39 -21.96
N ILE A 2 33.32 21.11 -21.79
CA ILE A 2 32.39 19.99 -22.11
C ILE A 2 31.06 20.05 -21.31
N LYS A 3 31.10 20.43 -20.03
CA LYS A 3 29.89 20.58 -19.19
C LYS A 3 28.98 21.73 -19.61
N GLU A 4 29.51 22.78 -20.24
CA GLU A 4 28.70 23.92 -20.72
C GLU A 4 28.08 23.62 -22.08
N GLU A 5 28.76 22.86 -22.94
CA GLU A 5 28.24 22.42 -24.24
C GLU A 5 27.09 21.42 -24.07
N LEU A 6 27.20 20.47 -23.12
CA LEU A 6 26.10 19.55 -22.74
C LEU A 6 24.87 20.30 -22.21
N LYS A 7 25.08 21.40 -21.49
CA LYS A 7 24.00 22.26 -20.99
C LYS A 7 23.25 22.99 -22.11
N SER A 8 23.89 23.18 -23.28
CA SER A 8 23.28 23.80 -24.46
C SER A 8 22.55 22.82 -25.39
N LEU A 9 22.75 21.51 -25.20
CA LEU A 9 22.07 20.43 -25.93
C LEU A 9 20.79 19.96 -25.24
N LEU A 10 20.55 20.37 -23.99
CA LEU A 10 19.22 20.35 -23.41
C LEU A 10 18.40 21.38 -24.17
N THR A 11 17.57 20.91 -25.09
CA THR A 11 16.44 21.66 -25.63
C THR A 11 15.72 22.37 -24.48
N ASN A 12 15.07 23.52 -24.74
CA ASN A 12 14.34 24.35 -23.75
C ASN A 12 13.12 23.65 -23.09
N VAL A 13 13.22 22.35 -22.86
CA VAL A 13 12.21 21.47 -22.30
C VAL A 13 12.32 21.56 -20.80
N LYS A 14 11.23 22.01 -20.18
CA LYS A 14 11.12 22.13 -18.74
C LYS A 14 10.93 20.73 -18.15
N VAL A 15 12.01 20.18 -17.60
CA VAL A 15 12.01 18.92 -16.85
C VAL A 15 11.75 19.14 -15.36
N SER A 16 11.26 18.12 -14.67
CA SER A 16 11.14 18.12 -13.21
C SER A 16 12.52 18.14 -12.56
N LYS A 17 12.62 18.70 -11.34
CA LYS A 17 13.88 18.74 -10.58
C LYS A 17 14.47 17.35 -10.32
N HIS A 18 13.60 16.33 -10.23
CA HIS A 18 14.06 14.96 -9.99
C HIS A 18 14.67 14.39 -11.27
N LEU A 19 13.98 14.51 -12.40
CA LEU A 19 14.53 14.05 -13.68
C LEU A 19 15.81 14.83 -14.04
N GLU A 20 15.85 16.14 -13.82
CA GLU A 20 17.05 16.97 -13.96
C GLU A 20 18.21 16.40 -13.14
N TYR A 21 17.98 16.11 -11.86
CA TYR A 21 18.99 15.49 -11.00
C TYR A 21 19.47 14.13 -11.54
N HIS A 22 18.56 13.29 -12.06
CA HIS A 22 18.93 11.99 -12.64
C HIS A 22 19.81 12.15 -13.89
N LEU A 23 19.44 13.07 -14.78
CA LEU A 23 20.18 13.36 -16.01
C LEU A 23 21.57 13.97 -15.73
N GLU A 24 21.67 14.90 -14.76
CA GLU A 24 22.93 15.57 -14.42
C GLU A 24 23.92 14.67 -13.69
N ASN A 25 23.44 13.76 -12.83
CA ASN A 25 24.31 12.92 -11.99
C ASN A 25 24.55 11.52 -12.57
N HIS A 26 24.00 11.21 -13.76
CA HIS A 26 24.06 9.88 -14.38
C HIS A 26 23.59 8.75 -13.45
N SER A 27 22.66 9.04 -12.54
CA SER A 27 22.05 8.05 -11.66
C SER A 27 20.87 7.38 -12.37
N THR A 28 20.71 6.08 -12.17
CA THR A 28 19.57 5.36 -12.76
C THR A 28 18.23 5.83 -12.19
N LEU A 29 17.15 5.75 -12.97
CA LEU A 29 15.79 6.10 -12.54
C LEU A 29 15.31 5.20 -11.38
N VAL A 30 15.83 3.98 -11.31
CA VAL A 30 15.51 2.99 -10.26
C VAL A 30 16.21 3.24 -8.93
N GLU A 31 17.37 3.90 -8.93
CA GLU A 31 18.11 4.26 -7.71
C GLU A 31 17.60 5.56 -7.06
N GLY A 32 16.48 6.10 -7.54
CA GLY A 32 15.87 7.31 -7.00
C GLY A 32 15.49 7.21 -5.51
N VAL A 33 15.25 8.38 -4.92
CA VAL A 33 14.83 8.53 -3.52
C VAL A 33 13.41 8.01 -3.28
N PHE A 34 12.64 7.79 -4.35
CA PHE A 34 11.24 7.42 -4.26
C PHE A 34 11.05 5.94 -3.96
N ARG A 35 9.99 5.67 -3.19
CA ARG A 35 9.53 4.30 -2.96
C ARG A 35 8.90 3.76 -4.24
N TYR A 36 9.25 2.53 -4.62
CA TYR A 36 8.60 1.80 -5.71
C TYR A 36 7.08 1.87 -5.61
N GLY A 37 6.42 2.33 -6.68
CA GLY A 37 4.96 2.43 -6.78
C GLY A 37 4.31 3.62 -6.08
N SER A 38 5.08 4.54 -5.50
CA SER A 38 4.55 5.83 -5.05
C SER A 38 4.21 6.74 -6.23
N ASP A 39 3.28 7.70 -6.04
CA ASP A 39 2.91 8.65 -7.10
C ASP A 39 4.12 9.37 -7.70
N ALA A 40 5.05 9.84 -6.84
CA ALA A 40 6.27 10.50 -7.30
C ALA A 40 7.21 9.58 -8.09
N TYR A 41 7.24 8.28 -7.79
CA TYR A 41 7.96 7.29 -8.58
C TYR A 41 7.30 7.14 -9.96
N LEU A 42 5.98 7.00 -10.01
CA LEU A 42 5.24 6.83 -11.27
C LEU A 42 5.35 8.07 -12.16
N ASP A 43 5.22 9.27 -11.59
CA ASP A 43 5.33 10.54 -12.30
C ASP A 43 6.71 10.71 -12.95
N LEU A 44 7.80 10.32 -12.26
CA LEU A 44 9.15 10.37 -12.80
C LEU A 44 9.30 9.47 -14.04
N PHE A 45 8.77 8.24 -13.99
CA PHE A 45 8.86 7.31 -15.11
C PHE A 45 7.94 7.71 -16.28
N GLU A 46 6.76 8.26 -16.02
CA GLU A 46 5.86 8.79 -17.05
C GLU A 46 6.49 9.99 -17.77
N GLU A 47 7.12 10.92 -17.02
CA GLU A 47 7.87 12.04 -17.57
C GLU A 47 9.05 11.58 -18.43
N ALA A 48 9.94 10.74 -17.88
CA ALA A 48 11.12 10.25 -18.58
C ALA A 48 10.76 9.51 -19.87
N ARG A 49 9.72 8.68 -19.85
CA ARG A 49 9.23 7.97 -21.05
C ARG A 49 8.69 8.93 -22.10
N THR A 50 7.91 9.92 -21.69
CA THR A 50 7.33 10.90 -22.62
C THR A 50 8.42 11.67 -23.35
N LEU A 51 9.42 12.14 -22.62
CA LEU A 51 10.54 12.92 -23.15
C LEU A 51 11.53 12.08 -23.96
N HIS A 52 11.77 10.82 -23.56
CA HIS A 52 12.58 9.89 -24.36
C HIS A 52 11.90 9.60 -25.70
N LYS A 53 10.57 9.41 -25.70
CA LYS A 53 9.79 9.14 -26.91
C LYS A 53 9.75 10.34 -27.88
N SER A 54 9.74 11.57 -27.38
CA SER A 54 9.82 12.77 -28.21
C SER A 54 11.25 13.10 -28.67
N GLY A 55 12.27 12.43 -28.12
CA GLY A 55 13.67 12.68 -28.42
C GLY A 55 14.23 13.92 -27.71
N ASP A 56 13.56 14.39 -26.65
CA ASP A 56 13.92 15.62 -25.92
C ASP A 56 14.99 15.39 -24.85
N ILE A 57 15.20 14.15 -24.42
CA ILE A 57 16.23 13.77 -23.45
C ILE A 57 17.01 12.56 -23.93
N THR A 58 18.24 12.43 -23.44
CA THR A 58 19.06 11.22 -23.60
C THR A 58 19.20 10.53 -22.25
N LEU A 59 18.74 9.29 -22.18
CA LEU A 59 18.82 8.45 -20.98
C LEU A 59 20.12 7.62 -20.96
N SER A 60 20.45 7.07 -19.80
CA SER A 60 21.51 6.06 -19.70
C SER A 60 21.10 4.77 -20.42
N GLU A 61 22.06 3.92 -20.80
CA GLU A 61 21.77 2.63 -21.46
C GLU A 61 20.83 1.76 -20.61
N ILE A 62 21.01 1.76 -19.29
CA ILE A 62 20.19 1.01 -18.35
C ILE A 62 18.76 1.56 -18.31
N ASP A 63 18.60 2.88 -18.21
CA ASP A 63 17.28 3.52 -18.13
C ASP A 63 16.54 3.46 -19.47
N GLN A 64 17.26 3.57 -20.58
CA GLN A 64 16.73 3.37 -21.91
C GLN A 64 16.23 1.94 -22.07
N HIS A 65 17.03 0.95 -21.68
CA HIS A 65 16.61 -0.45 -21.71
C HIS A 65 15.35 -0.66 -20.85
N LEU A 66 15.31 -0.06 -19.67
CA LEU A 66 14.16 -0.14 -18.77
C LEU A 66 12.90 0.48 -19.40
N ILE A 67 12.99 1.67 -19.98
CA ILE A 67 11.85 2.34 -20.62
C ILE A 67 11.42 1.61 -21.90
N GLU A 68 12.33 1.09 -22.71
CA GLU A 68 11.99 0.46 -23.99
C GLU A 68 11.47 -0.96 -23.84
N ASN A 69 11.89 -1.69 -22.80
CA ASN A 69 11.57 -3.11 -22.63
C ASN A 69 10.57 -3.42 -21.49
N THR A 70 10.07 -2.39 -20.81
CA THR A 70 9.01 -2.54 -19.80
C THR A 70 7.90 -1.53 -20.05
N ASP A 71 6.74 -1.76 -19.44
CA ASP A 71 5.60 -0.86 -19.44
C ASP A 71 5.62 0.12 -18.25
N ILE A 72 6.75 0.27 -17.55
CA ILE A 72 6.85 1.17 -16.41
C ILE A 72 6.62 2.63 -16.80
N GLY A 73 5.87 3.39 -16.01
CA GLY A 73 5.43 4.74 -16.37
C GLY A 73 4.29 4.76 -17.41
N THR A 74 3.70 3.60 -17.72
CA THR A 74 2.45 3.50 -18.48
C THR A 74 1.31 2.97 -17.61
N TRP A 75 0.09 3.04 -18.12
CA TRP A 75 -1.11 2.79 -17.35
C TRP A 75 -2.07 1.86 -18.11
N GLY A 76 -2.64 0.89 -17.39
CA GLY A 76 -3.74 0.04 -17.85
C GLY A 76 -5.07 0.38 -17.15
N GLN A 77 -6.11 -0.37 -17.50
CA GLN A 77 -7.40 -0.35 -16.80
C GLN A 77 -7.70 -1.73 -16.20
N TYR A 78 -8.14 -1.76 -14.94
CA TYR A 78 -8.57 -2.98 -14.27
C TYR A 78 -9.72 -2.66 -13.30
N ASN A 79 -10.89 -3.28 -13.48
CA ASN A 79 -12.09 -3.03 -12.66
C ASN A 79 -12.42 -1.53 -12.50
N ASP A 80 -12.45 -0.79 -13.62
CA ASP A 80 -12.69 0.66 -13.67
C ASP A 80 -11.65 1.53 -12.91
N MET A 81 -10.49 0.95 -12.53
CA MET A 81 -9.37 1.66 -11.91
C MET A 81 -8.19 1.79 -12.89
N ARG A 82 -7.55 2.97 -12.91
CA ARG A 82 -6.29 3.23 -13.62
C ARG A 82 -5.14 2.58 -12.84
N VAL A 83 -4.37 1.71 -13.49
CA VAL A 83 -3.38 0.84 -12.85
C VAL A 83 -1.99 1.04 -13.48
N PRO A 84 -0.93 1.43 -12.73
CA PRO A 84 0.42 1.50 -13.30
C PRO A 84 0.93 0.12 -13.74
N LEU A 85 1.44 0.00 -14.97
CA LEU A 85 1.98 -1.26 -15.49
C LEU A 85 3.44 -1.46 -15.08
N ASP A 86 3.86 -2.73 -14.98
CA ASP A 86 5.21 -3.17 -14.59
C ASP A 86 5.79 -2.51 -13.32
N CYS A 87 4.90 -2.00 -12.47
CA CYS A 87 5.24 -1.47 -11.17
C CYS A 87 4.71 -2.41 -10.08
N PRO A 88 5.51 -2.76 -9.05
CA PRO A 88 5.01 -3.53 -7.92
C PRO A 88 3.84 -2.80 -7.26
N PHE A 89 2.62 -3.29 -7.51
CA PHE A 89 1.39 -2.68 -7.02
C PHE A 89 1.37 -2.59 -5.49
N GLN A 90 1.37 -1.36 -4.95
CA GLN A 90 0.70 -1.11 -3.68
C GLN A 90 -0.74 -0.74 -4.00
N ILE A 91 -1.66 -1.71 -3.89
CA ILE A 91 -3.09 -1.40 -3.90
C ILE A 91 -3.36 -0.57 -2.63
N HIS A 92 -3.51 0.75 -2.79
CA HIS A 92 -4.04 1.62 -1.76
C HIS A 92 -5.56 1.37 -1.72
N GLU A 93 -5.96 0.32 -0.98
CA GLU A 93 -7.33 -0.22 -0.99
C GLU A 93 -8.39 0.81 -0.56
N SER A 94 -7.99 1.87 0.16
CA SER A 94 -8.88 2.96 0.55
C SER A 94 -8.20 4.07 1.38
N GLU A 95 -8.84 5.24 1.44
CA GLU A 95 -8.45 6.35 2.31
C GLU A 95 -9.34 6.49 3.57
N TYR A 96 -8.74 6.88 4.69
CA TYR A 96 -9.43 7.26 5.93
C TYR A 96 -8.79 8.51 6.52
N GLN A 97 -9.56 9.60 6.60
CA GLN A 97 -9.08 10.91 7.11
C GLN A 97 -7.83 11.43 6.37
N GLY A 98 -7.82 11.33 5.03
CA GLY A 98 -6.70 11.78 4.19
C GLY A 98 -5.43 10.94 4.32
N LYS A 99 -5.56 9.71 4.81
CA LYS A 99 -4.45 8.74 4.90
C LYS A 99 -4.87 7.43 4.28
N ASP A 100 -3.95 6.85 3.52
CA ASP A 100 -4.15 5.51 2.98
C ASP A 100 -4.19 4.46 4.09
N VAL A 101 -5.14 3.55 3.96
CA VAL A 101 -5.35 2.48 4.92
C VAL A 101 -5.63 1.16 4.23
N GLU A 102 -5.00 0.11 4.77
CA GLU A 102 -5.31 -1.27 4.38
C GLU A 102 -6.63 -1.71 5.02
N LEU A 103 -7.51 -2.28 4.20
CA LEU A 103 -8.79 -2.78 4.66
C LEU A 103 -8.65 -4.18 5.23
N ASN A 104 -9.54 -4.49 6.18
CA ASN A 104 -9.78 -5.85 6.67
C ASN A 104 -8.56 -6.54 7.32
N LYS A 105 -7.49 -5.80 7.55
CA LYS A 105 -6.25 -6.24 8.18
C LYS A 105 -6.18 -5.65 9.59
N PRO A 106 -6.46 -6.43 10.64
CA PRO A 106 -6.38 -5.92 12.02
C PRO A 106 -4.93 -5.63 12.44
N LYS A 107 -4.75 -4.54 13.18
CA LYS A 107 -3.47 -4.02 13.66
C LYS A 107 -3.54 -3.82 15.18
N ARG A 108 -2.40 -3.87 15.86
CA ARG A 108 -2.31 -3.56 17.30
C ARG A 108 -2.30 -2.04 17.54
N GLY A 109 -2.85 -1.63 18.68
CA GLY A 109 -2.82 -0.25 19.16
C GLY A 109 -4.12 0.54 18.92
N GLY A 110 -4.02 1.86 19.03
CA GLY A 110 -5.18 2.77 18.98
C GLY A 110 -5.92 2.85 20.31
N LYS A 111 -7.23 3.17 20.26
CA LYS A 111 -8.08 3.37 21.45
C LYS A 111 -8.32 2.08 22.25
N LYS A 112 -8.15 0.91 21.61
CA LYS A 112 -8.28 -0.42 22.22
C LYS A 112 -7.04 -1.25 21.89
N LYS A 113 -7.03 -2.54 22.26
CA LYS A 113 -5.91 -3.43 21.96
C LYS A 113 -5.62 -3.56 20.47
N PHE A 114 -6.67 -3.58 19.65
CA PHE A 114 -6.61 -3.75 18.22
C PHE A 114 -7.54 -2.78 17.49
N TYR A 115 -7.23 -2.52 16.22
CA TYR A 115 -8.12 -1.80 15.31
C TYR A 115 -8.04 -2.39 13.90
N VAL A 116 -9.04 -2.07 13.08
CA VAL A 116 -9.12 -2.49 11.68
C VAL A 116 -9.94 -1.47 10.89
N TYR A 117 -9.54 -1.21 9.66
CA TYR A 117 -10.33 -0.40 8.74
C TYR A 117 -11.22 -1.31 7.91
N VAL A 118 -12.49 -0.94 7.78
CA VAL A 118 -13.50 -1.73 7.06
C VAL A 118 -14.35 -0.81 6.21
N LYS A 119 -14.66 -1.24 4.99
CA LYS A 119 -15.64 -0.55 4.16
C LYS A 119 -17.04 -0.95 4.62
N ASP A 120 -17.86 0.03 4.95
CA ASP A 120 -19.27 -0.19 5.26
C ASP A 120 -20.02 -0.49 3.95
N PRO A 121 -20.64 -1.68 3.80
CA PRO A 121 -21.33 -2.02 2.57
C PRO A 121 -22.56 -1.12 2.30
N SER A 122 -23.14 -0.53 3.35
CA SER A 122 -24.36 0.29 3.25
C SER A 122 -24.07 1.71 2.78
N THR A 123 -22.91 2.26 3.16
CA THR A 123 -22.56 3.67 2.89
C THR A 123 -21.36 3.82 1.97
N GLY A 124 -20.62 2.74 1.69
CA GLY A 124 -19.35 2.78 0.96
C GLY A 124 -18.19 3.39 1.75
N ASN A 125 -18.45 4.00 2.91
CA ASN A 125 -17.47 4.73 3.70
C ASN A 125 -16.53 3.80 4.48
N ILE A 126 -15.30 4.24 4.69
CA ILE A 126 -14.33 3.53 5.53
C ILE A 126 -14.57 3.85 6.99
N LYS A 127 -14.70 2.80 7.80
CA LYS A 127 -14.85 2.86 9.25
C LYS A 127 -13.63 2.27 9.94
N LYS A 128 -13.14 2.97 10.97
CA LYS A 128 -12.13 2.44 11.89
C LYS A 128 -12.81 1.73 13.06
N VAL A 129 -12.77 0.41 13.07
CA VAL A 129 -13.32 -0.42 14.14
C VAL A 129 -12.22 -0.73 15.14
N SER A 130 -12.39 -0.27 16.39
CA SER A 130 -11.47 -0.60 17.50
C SER A 130 -12.07 -1.71 18.37
N PHE A 131 -11.27 -2.69 18.77
CA PHE A 131 -11.73 -3.87 19.50
C PHE A 131 -10.68 -4.44 20.47
N GLY A 132 -11.10 -5.36 21.33
CA GLY A 132 -10.28 -5.89 22.41
C GLY A 132 -10.31 -5.04 23.68
N ASP A 133 -9.72 -5.61 24.72
CA ASP A 133 -9.68 -5.05 26.06
C ASP A 133 -8.62 -3.92 26.19
N THR A 134 -8.89 -2.95 27.07
CA THR A 134 -7.99 -1.81 27.37
C THR A 134 -7.29 -1.95 28.73
N THR A 135 -7.69 -2.94 29.54
CA THR A 135 -7.24 -3.12 30.94
C THR A 135 -5.99 -4.01 31.06
N GLY A 136 -5.47 -4.51 29.94
CA GLY A 136 -4.23 -5.29 29.91
C GLY A 136 -4.46 -6.81 29.89
N LEU A 137 -5.71 -7.28 29.78
CA LEU A 137 -6.00 -8.71 29.76
C LEU A 137 -5.37 -9.40 28.54
N SER A 138 -4.64 -10.47 28.81
CA SER A 138 -4.06 -11.32 27.77
C SER A 138 -5.15 -12.10 27.03
N VAL A 139 -5.00 -12.17 25.72
CA VAL A 139 -5.90 -12.94 24.85
C VAL A 139 -5.50 -14.41 24.94
N LYS A 140 -6.37 -15.25 25.51
CA LYS A 140 -6.09 -16.67 25.78
C LYS A 140 -6.70 -17.62 24.75
N PHE A 141 -6.66 -17.28 23.46
CA PHE A 141 -7.27 -18.12 22.40
C PHE A 141 -6.54 -19.46 22.19
N LYS A 142 -5.27 -19.57 22.57
CA LYS A 142 -4.50 -20.83 22.49
C LYS A 142 -5.06 -21.92 23.41
N ASP A 143 -5.79 -21.54 24.46
CA ASP A 143 -6.49 -22.46 25.36
C ASP A 143 -7.87 -22.79 24.77
N PRO A 144 -8.12 -24.04 24.33
CA PRO A 144 -9.36 -24.41 23.65
C PRO A 144 -10.60 -24.24 24.53
N THR A 145 -10.47 -24.43 25.84
CA THR A 145 -11.58 -24.29 26.80
C THR A 145 -11.96 -22.83 26.95
N LYS A 146 -10.96 -21.95 27.15
CA LYS A 146 -11.21 -20.50 27.23
C LYS A 146 -11.73 -19.94 25.92
N ARG A 147 -11.23 -20.46 24.80
CA ARG A 147 -11.66 -20.10 23.45
C ARG A 147 -13.13 -20.43 23.24
N LYS A 148 -13.52 -21.69 23.49
CA LYS A 148 -14.92 -22.12 23.42
C LYS A 148 -15.83 -21.29 24.33
N ALA A 149 -15.43 -21.05 25.58
CA ALA A 149 -16.22 -20.26 26.51
C ALA A 149 -16.41 -18.80 26.06
N PHE A 150 -15.42 -18.19 25.41
CA PHE A 150 -15.58 -16.86 24.82
C PHE A 150 -16.55 -16.90 23.63
N ALA A 151 -16.36 -17.85 22.71
CA ALA A 151 -17.22 -18.04 21.55
C ALA A 151 -18.71 -18.19 21.93
N ASP A 152 -18.99 -19.01 22.95
CA ASP A 152 -20.34 -19.29 23.44
C ASP A 152 -20.95 -18.06 24.11
N ARG A 153 -20.22 -17.38 25.02
CA ARG A 153 -20.72 -16.17 25.71
C ARG A 153 -20.98 -15.00 24.77
N HIS A 154 -20.27 -14.94 23.65
CA HIS A 154 -20.40 -13.87 22.68
C HIS A 154 -21.22 -14.26 21.46
N ASN A 155 -21.78 -15.47 21.38
CA ASN A 155 -22.53 -15.95 20.20
C ASN A 155 -21.76 -15.72 18.90
N CYS A 156 -20.49 -16.11 18.87
CA CYS A 156 -19.59 -15.76 17.74
C CYS A 156 -20.06 -16.28 16.38
N SER A 157 -20.83 -17.37 16.35
CA SER A 157 -21.43 -17.93 15.15
C SER A 157 -22.37 -16.94 14.43
N THR A 158 -23.08 -16.08 15.18
CA THR A 158 -24.08 -15.14 14.64
C THR A 158 -23.47 -13.79 14.23
N LYS A 159 -22.25 -13.48 14.67
CA LYS A 159 -21.58 -12.22 14.35
C LYS A 159 -20.97 -12.28 12.95
N LYS A 160 -21.68 -11.72 11.96
CA LYS A 160 -21.23 -11.62 10.56
C LYS A 160 -20.86 -10.20 10.12
N ASP A 161 -21.31 -9.18 10.85
CA ASP A 161 -21.09 -7.78 10.49
C ASP A 161 -19.66 -7.31 10.81
N ARG A 162 -18.86 -7.13 9.76
CA ARG A 162 -17.47 -6.65 9.84
C ARG A 162 -17.35 -5.20 10.30
N THR A 163 -18.43 -4.42 10.28
CA THR A 163 -18.42 -3.05 10.82
C THR A 163 -18.47 -3.01 12.35
N LYS A 164 -18.63 -4.17 13.01
CA LYS A 164 -18.77 -4.29 14.47
C LYS A 164 -17.55 -4.94 15.10
N ALA A 165 -17.16 -4.41 16.26
CA ALA A 165 -16.04 -4.95 17.06
C ALA A 165 -16.21 -6.43 17.41
N GLY A 166 -17.46 -6.88 17.65
CA GLY A 166 -17.74 -8.26 18.02
C GLY A 166 -17.34 -9.28 16.94
N TYR A 167 -17.50 -8.94 15.65
CA TYR A 167 -17.00 -9.81 14.56
C TYR A 167 -15.50 -10.01 14.67
N TRP A 168 -14.74 -8.93 14.87
CA TRP A 168 -13.29 -8.95 14.92
C TRP A 168 -12.74 -9.64 16.17
N SER A 169 -13.38 -9.43 17.32
CA SER A 169 -13.05 -10.19 18.53
C SER A 169 -13.27 -11.68 18.31
N CYS A 170 -14.43 -12.09 17.77
CA CYS A 170 -14.71 -13.49 17.50
C CYS A 170 -13.77 -14.12 16.46
N ASN A 171 -13.29 -13.38 15.46
CA ASN A 171 -12.42 -13.91 14.41
C ASN A 171 -10.93 -13.67 14.68
N LEU A 172 -10.56 -13.15 15.84
CA LEU A 172 -9.19 -12.81 16.21
C LEU A 172 -8.16 -13.94 15.96
N PRO A 173 -8.44 -15.23 16.23
CA PRO A 173 -7.44 -16.30 16.04
C PRO A 173 -7.04 -16.49 14.58
N ARG A 174 -7.90 -16.09 13.62
CA ARG A 174 -7.62 -16.14 12.18
C ARG A 174 -6.52 -15.15 11.77
N TYR A 175 -6.28 -14.13 12.59
CA TYR A 175 -5.31 -13.06 12.34
C TYR A 175 -4.15 -13.09 13.33
N ALA A 176 -3.98 -14.19 14.06
CA ALA A 176 -2.96 -14.31 15.12
C ALA A 176 -1.54 -14.01 14.62
N LYS A 177 -1.15 -14.50 13.43
CA LYS A 177 0.18 -14.29 12.86
C LYS A 177 0.43 -12.81 12.58
N GLN A 178 -0.52 -12.16 11.93
CA GLN A 178 -0.47 -10.72 11.62
C GLN A 178 -0.41 -9.85 12.89
N LEU A 179 -1.07 -10.31 13.96
CA LEU A 179 -1.07 -9.63 15.24
C LEU A 179 0.10 -10.07 16.14
N GLY A 180 1.08 -10.84 15.65
CA GLY A 180 2.22 -11.28 16.45
C GLY A 180 1.81 -12.13 17.67
N MET A 181 0.83 -13.03 17.50
CA MET A 181 0.28 -13.88 18.56
C MET A 181 0.59 -15.38 18.35
N GLY A 182 1.38 -15.72 17.34
CA GLY A 182 1.63 -17.09 16.88
C GLY A 182 0.78 -17.44 15.66
N ASP A 183 0.62 -18.73 15.39
CA ASP A 183 -0.03 -19.19 14.16
C ASP A 183 -1.53 -18.92 14.10
N ASN A 184 -2.01 -18.71 12.87
CA ASN A 184 -3.43 -18.53 12.59
C ASN A 184 -4.21 -19.80 12.92
N GLN A 185 -5.38 -19.64 13.52
CA GLN A 185 -6.32 -20.72 13.79
C GLN A 185 -7.63 -20.45 13.06
N ASN A 186 -8.13 -21.43 12.30
CA ASN A 186 -9.42 -21.32 11.62
C ASN A 186 -10.59 -21.61 12.58
N THR A 187 -10.68 -20.82 13.65
CA THR A 187 -11.69 -20.98 14.71
C THR A 187 -12.11 -19.62 15.27
N TYR A 188 -13.21 -19.58 16.01
CA TYR A 188 -13.55 -18.40 16.81
C TYR A 188 -12.60 -18.23 18.01
N TRP A 189 -12.43 -17.00 18.48
CA TRP A 189 -11.86 -16.68 19.80
C TRP A 189 -12.76 -17.20 20.90
#